data_AF-A0A0C4F2B4-F1
#
_entry.id   AF-A0A0C4F2B4-F1
#
_cell.length_a   1.000
_cell.length_b   1.000
_cell.length_c   1.000
_cell.angle_alpha   90.00
_cell.angle_beta   90.00
_cell.angle_gamma   90.00
#
_symmetry.space_group_name_H-M   'P 1'
#
loop_
_entity.id
_entity.type
_entity.pdbx_description
1 polymer ?
#
loop_
_entity_poly.entity_id
_entity_poly.type
_entity_poly.pdbx_seq_one_letter_code
_entity_poly.pdbx_strand_id
1 'polypeptide(L)'
;MFPKNVALAYVVEQKQCGSDIEDGPGNDAPISLVPDWQSDHLNSVLQCLDKMVITQAQHHKTVSTNERLYTQSKRNFKRTKGPLGVPRGLPLDCYSTTYWKTLSQYKQQTISKAPACGLDIISHKLKDLGMRNGGSASHPPPATAPPAQHSVPVASGSMTAGGNTGVGGSMNVD
;
A
#
# COMPACT_ATOMS: atom_id res chain seq x y z
N MET A 1 -13.54 2.61 13.99
CA MET A 1 -12.36 3.24 14.64
C MET A 1 -12.46 3.08 16.16
N PHE A 2 -11.35 3.18 16.88
CA PHE A 2 -11.29 3.05 18.35
C PHE A 2 -11.51 4.41 19.03
N PRO A 3 -12.76 4.87 19.24
CA PRO A 3 -13.02 6.27 19.62
C PRO A 3 -12.63 6.53 21.08
N LYS A 4 -12.46 5.46 21.85
CA LYS A 4 -12.16 5.49 23.28
C LYS A 4 -10.67 5.26 23.57
N ASN A 5 -9.85 4.96 22.56
CA ASN A 5 -8.42 4.75 22.77
C ASN A 5 -7.65 6.05 22.53
N VAL A 6 -7.62 6.88 23.57
CA VAL A 6 -6.92 8.19 23.57
C VAL A 6 -5.42 8.03 23.30
N ALA A 7 -4.82 6.95 23.81
CA ALA A 7 -3.41 6.66 23.58
C ALA A 7 -3.11 6.35 22.11
N LEU A 8 -3.96 5.54 21.45
CA LEU A 8 -3.82 5.27 20.02
C LEU A 8 -4.03 6.53 19.19
N ALA A 9 -5.01 7.37 19.53
CA ALA A 9 -5.24 8.66 18.86
C ALA A 9 -3.99 9.55 18.95
N TYR A 10 -3.42 9.69 20.14
CA TYR A 10 -2.18 10.44 20.34
C TYR A 10 -1.02 9.89 19.49
N VAL A 11 -0.88 8.57 19.41
CA VAL A 11 0.18 7.92 18.60
C VAL A 11 0.02 8.23 17.11
N VAL A 12 -1.20 8.14 16.55
CA VAL A 12 -1.42 8.40 15.12
C VAL A 12 -1.31 9.88 14.75
N GLU A 13 -1.50 10.79 15.71
CA GLU A 13 -1.31 12.23 15.52
C GLU A 13 0.17 12.64 15.50
N GLN A 14 1.08 11.81 16.04
CA GLN A 14 2.50 12.10 15.96
C GLN A 14 2.99 11.97 14.52
N LYS A 15 3.49 13.08 13.96
CA LYS A 15 4.03 13.13 12.59
C LYS A 15 5.06 12.02 12.31
N GLN A 16 5.89 11.70 13.30
CA GLN A 16 6.95 10.71 13.19
C GLN A 16 6.44 9.26 13.24
N CYS A 17 5.17 9.05 13.62
CA CYS A 17 4.50 7.75 13.59
C CYS A 17 3.75 7.52 12.27
N GLY A 18 3.68 8.52 11.38
CA GLY A 18 3.08 8.35 10.06
C GLY A 18 3.85 7.32 9.23
N SER A 19 3.13 6.64 8.33
CA SER A 19 3.74 5.79 7.32
C SER A 19 4.58 6.67 6.38
N ASP A 20 5.90 6.59 6.53
CA ASP A 20 6.87 7.36 5.75
C ASP A 20 7.00 6.70 4.37
N ILE A 21 6.49 7.36 3.32
CA ILE A 21 6.59 6.90 1.92
C ILE A 21 7.43 7.93 1.17
N GLU A 22 8.57 7.49 0.68
CA GLU A 22 9.50 8.29 -0.12
C GLU A 22 9.40 7.91 -1.59
N ASP A 23 9.74 8.84 -2.49
CA ASP A 23 9.82 8.53 -3.91
C ASP A 23 10.89 7.48 -4.19
N GLY A 24 10.55 6.54 -5.08
CA GLY A 24 11.50 5.54 -5.56
C GLY A 24 12.59 6.19 -6.42
N PRO A 25 13.78 5.57 -6.52
CA PRO A 25 14.82 6.07 -7.41
C PRO A 25 14.37 6.02 -8.88
N GLY A 26 14.35 7.16 -9.57
CA GLY A 26 14.00 7.23 -10.99
C GLY A 26 12.53 6.94 -11.27
N ASN A 27 12.26 5.86 -12.01
CA ASN A 27 10.90 5.41 -12.35
C ASN A 27 10.42 4.22 -11.47
N ASP A 28 11.17 3.88 -10.41
CA ASP A 28 10.78 2.83 -9.47
C ASP A 28 9.55 3.23 -8.65
N ALA A 29 8.83 2.22 -8.15
CA ALA A 29 7.73 2.43 -7.22
C ALA A 29 8.23 3.12 -5.91
N PRO A 30 7.35 3.88 -5.23
CA PRO A 30 7.66 4.50 -3.95
C PRO A 30 8.19 3.50 -2.92
N ILE A 31 8.95 3.98 -1.94
CA ILE A 31 9.55 3.14 -0.91
C ILE A 31 8.95 3.52 0.44
N SER A 32 8.39 2.55 1.14
CA SER A 32 8.00 2.72 2.54
C SER A 32 9.22 2.59 3.44
N LEU A 33 9.45 3.57 4.30
CA LEU A 33 10.47 3.53 5.34
C LEU A 33 9.84 3.13 6.67
N VAL A 34 10.41 2.11 7.29
CA VAL A 34 10.04 1.70 8.66
C VAL A 34 11.21 1.91 9.59
N PRO A 35 11.09 2.83 10.55
CA PRO A 35 12.11 3.01 11.57
C PRO A 35 12.30 1.76 12.42
N ASP A 36 13.55 1.42 12.71
CA ASP A 36 13.94 0.33 13.60
C ASP A 36 13.44 0.47 15.05
N TRP A 37 13.15 1.70 15.48
CA TRP A 37 12.57 1.96 16.80
C TRP A 37 11.10 1.54 16.90
N GLN A 38 10.39 1.43 15.77
CA GLN A 38 8.96 1.18 15.74
C GLN A 38 8.65 -0.30 16.00
N SER A 39 7.68 -0.60 16.85
CA SER A 39 7.25 -1.98 17.08
C SER A 39 6.49 -2.55 15.87
N ASP A 40 6.59 -3.86 15.67
CA ASP A 40 5.86 -4.56 14.59
C ASP A 40 4.34 -4.43 14.73
N HIS A 41 3.85 -4.36 15.98
CA HIS A 41 2.44 -4.12 16.28
C HIS A 41 2.01 -2.71 15.87
N LEU A 42 2.78 -1.68 16.23
CA LEU A 42 2.50 -0.30 15.81
C LEU A 42 2.50 -0.19 14.28
N ASN A 43 3.51 -0.75 13.63
CA ASN A 43 3.56 -0.76 12.17
C ASN A 43 2.35 -1.50 11.56
N SER A 44 1.95 -2.65 12.13
CA SER A 44 0.77 -3.38 11.66
C SER A 44 -0.50 -2.55 11.79
N VAL A 45 -0.66 -1.83 12.90
CA VAL A 45 -1.80 -0.93 13.14
C VAL A 45 -1.85 0.16 12.07
N LEU A 46 -0.74 0.86 11.84
CA LEU A 46 -0.66 1.94 10.86
C LEU A 46 -0.95 1.44 9.44
N GLN A 47 -0.37 0.29 9.06
CA GLN A 47 -0.64 -0.31 7.76
C GLN A 47 -2.12 -0.69 7.59
N CYS A 48 -2.78 -1.19 8.64
CA CYS A 48 -4.21 -1.46 8.59
C CYS A 48 -5.03 -0.17 8.48
N LEU A 49 -4.64 0.90 9.17
CA LEU A 49 -5.28 2.20 9.06
C LEU A 49 -5.16 2.76 7.63
N ASP A 50 -3.96 2.73 7.04
CA ASP A 50 -3.70 3.15 5.67
C ASP A 50 -4.59 2.39 4.68
N LYS A 51 -4.65 1.04 4.81
CA LYS A 51 -5.52 0.21 3.98
C LYS A 51 -6.99 0.60 4.09
N MET A 52 -7.50 0.84 5.30
CA MET A 52 -8.87 1.29 5.47
C MET A 52 -9.14 2.64 4.81
N VAL A 53 -8.21 3.60 4.91
CA VAL A 53 -8.34 4.91 4.23
C VAL A 53 -8.33 4.73 2.71
N ILE A 54 -7.43 3.88 2.19
CA ILE A 54 -7.35 3.56 0.76
C ILE A 54 -8.65 2.93 0.27
N THR A 55 -9.22 1.96 1.00
CA THR A 55 -10.48 1.29 0.62
C THR A 55 -11.68 2.24 0.65
N GLN A 56 -11.63 3.33 1.41
CA GLN A 56 -12.69 4.34 1.42
C GLN A 56 -12.64 5.29 0.22
N ALA A 57 -11.57 5.27 -0.59
CA ALA A 57 -11.48 6.10 -1.77
C ALA A 57 -12.52 5.66 -2.83
N GLN A 58 -13.46 6.55 -3.17
CA GLN A 58 -14.48 6.28 -4.18
C GLN A 58 -14.13 6.88 -5.55
N HIS A 59 -13.29 7.91 -5.57
CA HIS A 59 -12.95 8.61 -6.80
C HIS A 59 -11.86 7.86 -7.58
N HIS A 60 -12.14 7.52 -8.83
CA HIS A 60 -11.27 6.69 -9.69
C HIS A 60 -9.80 7.17 -9.75
N LYS A 61 -9.54 8.49 -9.81
CA LYS A 61 -8.15 9.01 -9.78
C LYS A 61 -7.45 8.72 -8.45
N THR A 62 -8.18 8.81 -7.34
CA THR A 62 -7.65 8.55 -6.00
C THR A 62 -7.40 7.07 -5.81
N VAL A 63 -8.30 6.21 -6.31
CA VAL A 63 -8.11 4.74 -6.31
C VAL A 63 -6.85 4.37 -7.09
N SER A 64 -6.70 4.83 -8.33
CA SER A 64 -5.52 4.55 -9.17
C SER A 64 -4.22 5.08 -8.55
N THR A 65 -4.26 6.27 -7.94
CA THR A 65 -3.10 6.84 -7.23
C THR A 65 -2.74 5.99 -6.00
N ASN A 66 -3.72 5.57 -5.21
CA ASN A 66 -3.50 4.73 -4.04
C ASN A 66 -2.98 3.34 -4.43
N GLU A 67 -3.52 2.73 -5.48
CA GLU A 67 -3.00 1.47 -6.02
C GLU A 67 -1.53 1.62 -6.42
N ARG A 68 -1.16 2.70 -7.11
CA ARG A 68 0.23 2.97 -7.47
C ARG A 68 1.14 3.19 -6.25
N LEU A 69 0.68 3.97 -5.26
CA LEU A 69 1.47 4.30 -4.08
C LEU A 69 1.67 3.10 -3.15
N TYR A 70 0.65 2.27 -2.95
CA TYR A 70 0.62 1.26 -1.89
C TYR A 70 0.71 -0.20 -2.37
N THR A 71 0.53 -0.50 -3.66
CA THR A 71 0.57 -1.89 -4.18
C THR A 71 1.98 -2.35 -4.52
N GLN A 72 2.94 -1.42 -4.69
CA GLN A 72 4.30 -1.74 -5.15
C GLN A 72 5.41 -1.19 -4.24
N SER A 73 5.06 -0.72 -3.04
CA SER A 73 6.04 -0.05 -2.19
C SER A 73 7.06 -1.04 -1.63
N LYS A 74 8.31 -0.98 -2.08
CA LYS A 74 9.43 -1.69 -1.43
C LYS A 74 9.55 -1.15 -0.01
N ARG A 75 9.86 -2.03 0.96
CA ARG A 75 9.97 -1.63 2.36
C ARG A 75 11.42 -1.65 2.80
N ASN A 76 11.92 -0.48 3.20
CA ASN A 76 13.27 -0.31 3.70
C ASN A 76 13.24 -0.01 5.20
N PHE A 77 14.25 -0.52 5.91
CA PHE A 77 14.40 -0.27 7.34
C PHE A 77 15.32 0.92 7.57
N LYS A 78 14.81 1.94 8.27
CA LYS A 78 15.58 3.12 8.64
C LYS A 78 16.21 2.88 10.00
N ARG A 79 17.56 2.85 10.04
CA ARG A 79 18.30 2.71 11.30
C ARG A 79 18.36 4.04 12.05
N THR A 80 18.00 4.02 13.32
CA THR A 80 17.99 5.21 14.18
C THR A 80 19.16 5.18 15.13
N LYS A 81 19.94 6.27 15.16
CA LYS A 81 21.10 6.39 16.04
C LYS A 81 20.67 6.92 17.41
N GLY A 82 20.45 6.00 18.35
CA GLY A 82 20.07 6.36 19.72
C GLY A 82 18.69 7.05 19.77
N PRO A 83 18.47 8.00 20.69
CA PRO A 83 17.15 8.60 20.91
C PRO A 83 16.81 9.76 19.94
N LEU A 84 17.75 10.18 19.09
CA LEU A 84 17.53 11.28 18.16
C LEU A 84 16.60 10.84 17.03
N GLY A 85 15.54 11.61 16.78
CA GLY A 85 14.52 11.28 15.79
C GLY A 85 13.48 10.27 16.24
N VAL A 86 13.57 9.77 17.49
CA VAL A 86 12.56 8.89 18.08
C VAL A 86 11.51 9.73 18.81
N PRO A 87 10.20 9.47 18.58
CA PRO A 87 9.14 10.23 19.24
C PRO A 87 9.16 9.96 20.73
N ARG A 88 8.93 11.02 21.52
CA ARG A 88 8.89 10.93 22.98
C ARG A 88 7.45 10.83 23.48
N GLY A 89 7.30 10.16 24.61
CA GLY A 89 6.01 10.02 25.29
C GLY A 89 5.03 9.06 24.62
N LEU A 90 5.45 8.24 23.65
CA LEU A 90 4.59 7.18 23.14
C LEU A 90 4.44 6.06 24.18
N PRO A 91 3.32 5.33 24.20
CA PRO A 91 3.19 4.08 24.94
C PRO A 91 4.38 3.13 24.74
N LEU A 92 4.78 2.39 25.78
CA LEU A 92 5.96 1.52 25.73
C LEU A 92 5.91 0.45 24.62
N ASP A 93 4.72 -0.06 24.33
CA ASP A 93 4.46 -1.04 23.27
C ASP A 93 4.56 -0.46 21.84
N CYS A 94 4.73 0.85 21.69
CA CYS A 94 5.06 1.48 20.41
C CYS A 94 6.51 1.26 19.99
N TYR A 95 7.39 0.95 20.95
CA TYR A 95 8.81 0.80 20.69
C TYR A 95 9.19 -0.68 20.48
N SER A 96 10.05 -0.93 19.50
CA SER A 96 10.63 -2.26 19.26
C SER A 96 11.46 -2.70 20.46
N THR A 97 11.27 -3.95 20.88
CA THR A 97 12.01 -4.52 22.02
C THR A 97 13.51 -4.59 21.76
N THR A 98 13.91 -4.84 20.51
CA THR A 98 15.31 -4.88 20.07
C THR A 98 15.93 -3.49 20.18
N TYR A 99 15.26 -2.46 19.65
CA TYR A 99 15.72 -1.07 19.79
C TYR A 99 15.77 -0.64 21.26
N TRP A 100 14.73 -0.92 22.03
CA TRP A 100 14.62 -0.50 23.43
C TRP A 100 15.78 -1.02 24.29
N LYS A 101 16.18 -2.28 24.07
CA LYS A 101 17.32 -2.92 24.78
C LYS A 101 18.67 -2.30 24.45
N THR A 102 18.82 -1.64 23.30
CA THR A 102 20.08 -0.94 22.96
C THR A 102 20.27 0.37 23.71
N LEU A 103 19.21 0.89 24.34
CA LEU A 103 19.23 2.15 25.06
C LEU A 103 19.60 1.95 26.53
N SER A 104 20.35 2.88 27.10
CA SER A 104 20.55 2.93 28.55
C SER A 104 19.24 3.29 29.27
N GLN A 105 19.12 2.90 30.54
CA GLN A 105 17.92 3.15 31.35
C GLN A 105 17.55 4.65 31.41
N TYR A 106 18.56 5.53 31.48
CA TYR A 106 18.35 6.99 31.41
C TYR A 106 17.71 7.43 30.09
N LYS A 107 18.19 6.88 28.95
CA LYS A 107 17.64 7.19 27.62
C LYS A 107 16.21 6.64 27.48
N GLN A 108 15.95 5.43 27.97
CA GLN A 108 14.61 4.84 27.99
C GLN A 108 13.62 5.75 28.74
N GLN A 109 13.97 6.18 29.97
CA GLN A 109 13.14 7.08 30.78
C GLN A 109 12.95 8.47 30.16
N THR A 110 13.92 8.93 29.36
CA THR A 110 13.82 10.20 28.63
C THR A 110 12.91 10.08 27.41
N ILE A 111 12.91 8.92 26.74
CA ILE A 111 12.07 8.66 25.58
C ILE A 111 10.63 8.45 26.00
N SER A 112 10.36 7.58 26.97
CA SER A 112 8.99 7.35 27.42
C SER A 112 8.87 6.89 28.87
N LYS A 113 7.76 7.29 29.47
CA LYS A 113 7.23 6.81 30.76
C LYS A 113 5.77 6.38 30.64
N ALA A 114 5.19 6.42 29.43
CA ALA A 114 3.78 6.14 29.22
C ALA A 114 3.53 4.63 29.32
N PRO A 115 2.49 4.18 30.03
CA PRO A 115 2.15 2.76 30.09
C PRO A 115 1.80 2.22 28.70
N ALA A 116 1.99 0.91 28.51
CA ALA A 116 1.57 0.24 27.27
C ALA A 116 0.05 0.39 27.05
N CYS A 117 -0.37 0.53 25.79
CA CYS A 117 -1.77 0.75 25.43
C CYS A 117 -2.47 -0.45 24.78
N GLY A 118 -1.79 -1.60 24.69
CA GLY A 118 -2.33 -2.85 24.16
C GLY A 118 -2.31 -2.91 22.63
N LEU A 119 -1.24 -2.42 21.99
CA LEU A 119 -1.10 -2.40 20.54
C LEU A 119 -1.19 -3.79 19.90
N ASP A 120 -0.81 -4.84 20.60
CA ASP A 120 -0.97 -6.23 20.18
C ASP A 120 -2.45 -6.56 19.93
N ILE A 121 -3.32 -6.31 20.91
CA ILE A 121 -4.76 -6.55 20.84
C ILE A 121 -5.39 -5.68 19.74
N ILE A 122 -4.99 -4.41 19.66
CA ILE A 122 -5.47 -3.46 18.66
C ILE A 122 -5.08 -3.95 17.25
N SER A 123 -3.83 -4.40 17.07
CA SER A 123 -3.32 -4.88 15.79
C SER A 123 -4.09 -6.11 15.31
N HIS A 124 -4.37 -7.07 16.19
CA HIS A 124 -5.18 -8.25 15.87
C HIS A 124 -6.60 -7.87 15.47
N LYS A 125 -7.25 -7.02 16.27
CA LYS A 125 -8.62 -6.56 15.99
C LYS A 125 -8.72 -5.79 14.67
N LEU A 126 -7.71 -4.98 14.33
CA LEU A 126 -7.67 -4.29 13.03
C LEU A 126 -7.44 -5.23 11.86
N LYS A 127 -6.59 -6.25 12.01
CA LYS A 127 -6.39 -7.28 10.99
C LYS A 127 -7.69 -8.04 10.71
N ASP A 128 -8.43 -8.41 11.75
CA ASP A 128 -9.72 -9.11 11.61
C ASP A 128 -10.78 -8.24 10.91
N LEU A 129 -10.83 -6.95 11.24
CA LEU A 129 -11.72 -5.99 10.58
C LEU A 129 -11.32 -5.76 9.11
N GLY A 130 -10.02 -5.65 8.82
CA GLY A 130 -9.50 -5.47 7.47
C GLY A 130 -9.73 -6.69 6.58
N MET A 131 -9.59 -7.91 7.12
CA MET A 131 -9.87 -9.16 6.41
C MET A 131 -11.35 -9.33 6.08
N ARG A 132 -12.26 -8.87 6.95
CA ARG A 132 -13.72 -8.88 6.71
C ARG A 132 -14.16 -7.90 5.63
N ASN A 133 -13.48 -6.77 5.48
CA ASN A 133 -13.81 -5.76 4.46
C ASN A 133 -13.13 -6.01 3.09
N GLY A 134 -12.20 -6.96 2.99
CA GLY A 134 -11.54 -7.33 1.72
C GLY A 134 -12.27 -8.40 0.89
N GLY A 135 -13.39 -8.93 1.38
CA GLY A 135 -14.14 -10.00 0.74
C GLY A 135 -15.19 -9.52 -0.27
N SER A 136 -14.78 -8.95 -1.40
CA SER A 136 -15.44 -9.08 -2.71
C SER A 136 -14.78 -8.15 -3.74
N ALA A 137 -13.56 -8.47 -4.13
CA ALA A 137 -13.18 -8.25 -5.52
C ALA A 137 -13.72 -9.47 -6.30
N SER A 138 -14.99 -9.40 -6.69
CA SER A 138 -15.51 -10.33 -7.69
C SER A 138 -14.70 -10.11 -8.96
N HIS A 139 -13.85 -11.09 -9.29
CA HIS A 139 -13.31 -11.26 -10.63
C HIS A 139 -14.43 -10.98 -11.64
N PRO A 140 -14.26 -10.09 -12.64
CA PRO A 140 -15.09 -10.19 -13.81
C PRO A 140 -14.85 -11.58 -14.41
N PRO A 141 -15.89 -12.34 -14.78
CA PRO A 141 -15.70 -13.62 -15.43
C PRO A 141 -14.87 -13.43 -16.71
N PRO A 142 -14.02 -14.40 -17.08
CA PRO A 142 -13.27 -14.31 -18.33
C PRO A 142 -14.27 -14.15 -19.47
N ALA A 143 -14.07 -13.10 -20.27
CA ALA A 143 -14.84 -12.86 -21.49
C ALA A 143 -14.81 -14.14 -22.32
N THR A 144 -15.99 -14.73 -22.52
CA THR A 144 -16.18 -15.92 -23.32
C THR A 144 -15.70 -15.59 -24.73
N ALA A 145 -14.68 -16.33 -25.20
CA ALA A 145 -14.20 -16.23 -26.57
C ALA A 145 -15.37 -16.47 -27.54
N PRO A 146 -15.49 -15.70 -28.64
CA PRO A 146 -16.52 -15.97 -29.63
C PRO A 146 -16.30 -17.37 -30.24
N PRO A 147 -17.38 -18.13 -30.52
CA PRO A 147 -17.27 -19.47 -31.06
C PRO A 147 -16.64 -19.43 -32.45
N ALA A 148 -15.62 -20.28 -32.63
CA ALA A 148 -15.00 -20.57 -33.91
C ALA A 148 -16.07 -21.00 -34.92
N GLN A 149 -16.26 -20.20 -35.97
CA GLN A 149 -17.06 -20.60 -37.11
C GLN A 149 -16.32 -21.72 -37.85
N HIS A 150 -16.94 -22.90 -37.84
CA HIS A 150 -16.61 -24.03 -38.69
C HIS A 150 -16.57 -23.58 -40.16
N SER A 151 -15.39 -23.68 -40.77
CA SER A 151 -15.24 -23.62 -42.22
C SER A 151 -15.22 -25.05 -42.74
N VAL A 152 -16.30 -25.47 -43.42
CA VAL A 152 -16.34 -26.70 -44.22
C VAL A 152 -15.50 -26.52 -45.50
N PRO A 153 -14.83 -27.58 -46.00
CA PRO A 153 -13.95 -27.49 -47.15
C PRO A 153 -14.74 -27.67 -48.46
N VAL A 154 -14.46 -26.83 -49.48
CA VAL A 154 -14.80 -27.13 -50.87
C VAL A 154 -13.64 -26.69 -51.78
N ALA A 155 -13.31 -27.59 -52.70
CA ALA A 155 -12.14 -27.58 -53.55
C ALA A 155 -12.23 -26.66 -54.78
N SER A 156 -11.04 -26.29 -55.28
CA SER A 156 -10.63 -26.00 -56.67
C SER A 156 -11.58 -25.27 -57.63
N GLY A 157 -11.14 -24.09 -58.06
CA GLY A 157 -11.65 -23.40 -59.25
C GLY A 157 -10.76 -22.22 -59.65
N SER A 158 -10.23 -22.27 -60.87
CA SER A 158 -9.21 -21.42 -61.48
C SER A 158 -9.70 -20.03 -61.94
N MET A 159 -8.75 -19.10 -62.11
CA MET A 159 -8.66 -17.95 -63.07
C MET A 159 -8.90 -16.49 -62.60
N THR A 160 -7.77 -15.77 -62.54
CA THR A 160 -7.42 -14.46 -63.15
C THR A 160 -8.17 -13.14 -62.87
N ALA A 161 -7.31 -12.13 -62.64
CA ALA A 161 -7.36 -10.72 -63.11
C ALA A 161 -7.94 -9.61 -62.19
N GLY A 162 -7.01 -8.79 -61.68
CA GLY A 162 -6.99 -7.33 -61.90
C GLY A 162 -7.81 -6.42 -60.96
N GLY A 163 -7.17 -5.37 -60.44
CA GLY A 163 -7.88 -4.16 -60.00
C GLY A 163 -7.35 -3.49 -58.74
N ASN A 164 -6.28 -2.69 -58.88
CA ASN A 164 -5.76 -1.75 -57.88
C ASN A 164 -6.55 -0.43 -57.95
N THR A 165 -6.96 0.18 -56.82
CA THR A 165 -7.04 1.65 -56.57
C THR A 165 -7.75 2.00 -55.25
N GLY A 166 -7.25 3.03 -54.55
CA GLY A 166 -7.92 3.77 -53.47
C GLY A 166 -6.99 4.11 -52.30
N VAL A 167 -6.06 5.09 -52.46
CA VAL A 167 -6.18 6.50 -51.98
C VAL A 167 -6.38 6.56 -50.45
N GLY A 168 -5.46 7.05 -49.60
CA GLY A 168 -4.37 8.01 -49.78
C GLY A 168 -4.78 9.38 -49.22
N GLY A 169 -4.66 9.59 -47.91
CA GLY A 169 -4.95 10.87 -47.26
C GLY A 169 -3.92 11.19 -46.17
N SER A 170 -2.88 11.95 -46.54
CA SER A 170 -1.91 12.54 -45.61
C SER A 170 -2.27 13.97 -45.26
N MET A 171 -2.13 14.29 -43.98
CA MET A 171 -2.30 15.60 -43.37
C MET A 171 -1.15 16.54 -43.76
N ASN A 172 -1.46 17.80 -44.11
CA ASN A 172 -0.47 18.87 -44.23
C ASN A 172 -0.39 19.61 -42.89
N VAL A 173 0.83 19.81 -42.40
CA VAL A 173 1.20 20.72 -41.29
C VAL A 173 1.94 21.90 -41.91
N ASP A 174 1.48 23.11 -41.56
CA ASP A 174 1.96 24.48 -41.88
C ASP A 174 2.68 24.72 -43.21
#